data_AF-F8PVZ3-F1
#
_entry.id   AF-F8PVZ3-F1
#
_cell.length_a   1.000
_cell.length_b   1.000
_cell.length_c   1.000
_cell.angle_alpha   90.00
_cell.angle_beta   90.00
_cell.angle_gamma   90.00
#
_symmetry.space_group_name_H-M   'P 1'
#
loop_
_entity.id
_entity.type
_entity.pdbx_description
1 polymer ?
#
loop_
_entity_poly.entity_id
_entity_poly.type
_entity_poly.pdbx_seq_one_letter_code
_entity_poly.pdbx_strand_id
1 'polypeptide(L)'
;MPHDPRITVFVLLTAVLFVGTGYSVAYNTYLDTSNPLLTHLPHPLQDTDYFANKANPLNVLFIKKAWGWTSAVFFLLWLSTPSQARTKQPLLKWATESLVWLVFTGWFFGPPVLERLILASGGECVAALPSGVVLSIPSEYCLTKSTISPVTHPALFAASLVLPDSEWHTRPRLRRGHDVSGHVFLLTMSILFLADQLRSISSRVQKPSLLYRLAVNMNMVLIGIWFLASLTTSVYFHSPFEKFTGYLLGIAGFAITQLPLFRETTATSPSTPDNSVSGAQ
;
A
#
# COMPACT_ATOMS: atom_id res chain seq x y z
N MET A 1 -22.98 14.29 16.65
CA MET A 1 -21.60 14.66 16.28
C MET A 1 -21.47 14.46 14.78
N PRO A 2 -20.99 15.43 13.99
CA PRO A 2 -20.77 15.17 12.57
C PRO A 2 -19.80 13.99 12.43
N HIS A 3 -20.19 12.96 11.70
CA HIS A 3 -19.38 11.75 11.50
C HIS A 3 -18.13 12.12 10.69
N ASP A 4 -16.94 12.02 11.30
CA ASP A 4 -15.68 12.21 10.57
C ASP A 4 -15.53 11.04 9.58
N PRO A 5 -15.53 11.29 8.25
CA PRO A 5 -15.48 10.23 7.25
C PRO A 5 -14.25 9.34 7.39
N ARG A 6 -13.17 9.83 7.99
CA ARG A 6 -11.96 9.03 8.25
C ARG A 6 -12.23 7.93 9.26
N ILE A 7 -13.00 8.23 10.30
CA ILE A 7 -13.38 7.24 11.32
C ILE A 7 -14.28 6.19 10.70
N THR A 8 -15.29 6.61 9.91
CA THR A 8 -16.18 5.69 9.20
C THR A 8 -15.39 4.76 8.27
N VAL A 9 -14.52 5.33 7.43
CA VAL A 9 -13.68 4.56 6.49
C VAL A 9 -12.72 3.63 7.23
N PHE A 10 -12.10 4.10 8.32
CA PHE A 10 -11.24 3.27 9.17
C PHE A 10 -11.99 2.08 9.75
N VAL A 11 -13.17 2.28 10.34
CA VAL A 11 -14.00 1.21 10.91
C VAL A 11 -14.41 0.21 9.84
N LEU A 12 -14.88 0.67 8.67
CA LEU A 12 -15.24 -0.20 7.56
C LEU A 12 -14.04 -1.00 7.05
N LEU A 13 -12.87 -0.37 6.93
CA LEU A 13 -11.67 -1.04 6.43
C LEU A 13 -11.21 -2.13 7.40
N THR A 14 -11.26 -1.81 8.69
CA THR A 14 -10.98 -2.76 9.77
C THR A 14 -11.95 -3.94 9.68
N ALA A 15 -13.26 -3.68 9.57
CA ALA A 15 -14.26 -4.74 9.43
C ALA A 15 -13.99 -5.61 8.19
N VAL A 16 -13.74 -5.01 7.02
CA VAL A 16 -13.44 -5.73 5.78
C VAL A 16 -12.23 -6.65 5.93
N LEU A 17 -11.12 -6.13 6.47
CA LEU A 17 -9.88 -6.90 6.61
C LEU A 17 -10.02 -8.03 7.63
N PHE A 18 -10.63 -7.77 8.80
CA PHE A 18 -10.75 -8.79 9.85
C PHE A 18 -11.80 -9.85 9.51
N VAL A 19 -12.94 -9.46 8.93
CA VAL A 19 -13.96 -10.42 8.47
C VAL A 19 -13.42 -11.26 7.31
N GLY A 20 -12.80 -10.64 6.31
CA GLY A 20 -12.23 -11.37 5.19
C GLY A 20 -11.06 -12.28 5.59
N THR A 21 -10.22 -11.83 6.54
CA THR A 21 -9.16 -12.69 7.11
C THR A 21 -9.77 -13.86 7.91
N GLY A 22 -10.78 -13.61 8.74
CA GLY A 22 -11.49 -14.65 9.48
C GLY A 22 -12.13 -15.69 8.57
N TYR A 23 -12.79 -15.23 7.49
CA TYR A 23 -13.28 -16.11 6.43
C TYR A 23 -12.14 -16.94 5.84
N SER A 24 -11.01 -16.29 5.48
CA SER A 24 -9.90 -17.00 4.84
C SER A 24 -9.31 -18.11 5.69
N VAL A 25 -9.29 -17.94 7.02
CA VAL A 25 -8.85 -18.96 7.97
C VAL A 25 -9.90 -20.06 8.10
N ALA A 26 -11.18 -19.69 8.24
CA ALA A 26 -12.27 -20.67 8.40
C ALA A 26 -12.40 -21.62 7.20
N TYR A 27 -12.15 -21.11 6.00
CA TYR A 27 -12.31 -21.84 4.74
C TYR A 27 -10.99 -22.20 4.06
N ASN A 28 -9.84 -21.95 4.70
CA ASN A 28 -8.50 -22.19 4.14
C ASN A 28 -8.29 -21.58 2.74
N THR A 29 -8.83 -20.38 2.50
CA THR A 29 -8.71 -19.72 1.19
C THR A 29 -7.49 -18.82 1.07
N TYR A 30 -6.73 -18.60 2.15
CA TYR A 30 -5.54 -17.76 2.11
C TYR A 30 -4.34 -18.50 1.53
N LEU A 31 -3.49 -17.78 0.79
CA LEU A 31 -2.19 -18.26 0.33
C LEU A 31 -1.04 -17.62 1.12
N ASP A 32 -0.26 -18.43 1.83
CA ASP A 32 0.95 -17.97 2.52
C ASP A 32 2.04 -17.56 1.51
N THR A 33 2.33 -16.25 1.47
CA THR A 33 3.29 -15.70 0.49
C THR A 33 4.75 -15.87 0.90
N SER A 34 5.00 -16.13 2.19
CA SER A 34 6.32 -16.47 2.70
C SER A 34 6.74 -17.89 2.32
N ASN A 35 5.79 -18.80 2.03
CA ASN A 35 6.09 -20.19 1.72
C ASN A 35 6.67 -20.34 0.28
N PRO A 36 7.95 -20.74 0.13
CA PRO A 36 8.59 -20.82 -1.17
C PRO A 36 8.05 -21.94 -2.07
N LEU A 37 7.45 -22.98 -1.48
CA LEU A 37 6.86 -24.10 -2.21
C LEU A 37 5.52 -23.74 -2.85
N LEU A 38 4.82 -22.74 -2.32
CA LEU A 38 3.47 -22.38 -2.74
C LEU A 38 3.42 -21.08 -3.56
N THR A 39 4.18 -20.06 -3.14
CA THR A 39 4.10 -18.68 -3.68
C THR A 39 4.35 -18.55 -5.19
N HIS A 40 5.13 -19.46 -5.77
CA HIS A 40 5.44 -19.45 -7.21
C HIS A 40 4.33 -20.11 -8.04
N LEU A 41 3.52 -20.96 -7.44
CA LEU A 41 2.42 -21.66 -8.07
C LEU A 41 1.20 -20.73 -8.26
N PRO A 42 0.26 -21.12 -9.14
CA PRO A 42 -1.04 -20.48 -9.16
C PRO A 42 -1.82 -20.70 -7.86
N HIS A 43 -2.75 -19.81 -7.55
CA HIS A 43 -3.59 -19.97 -6.37
C HIS A 43 -4.48 -21.23 -6.53
N PRO A 44 -4.65 -22.08 -5.49
CA PRO A 44 -5.44 -23.32 -5.60
C PRO A 44 -6.88 -23.10 -6.11
N LEU A 45 -7.49 -21.97 -5.74
CA LEU A 45 -8.84 -21.57 -6.15
C LEU A 45 -8.90 -20.73 -7.45
N GLN A 46 -7.80 -20.57 -8.21
CA GLN A 46 -7.80 -19.65 -9.35
C GLN A 46 -8.81 -20.01 -10.45
N ASP A 47 -9.14 -21.30 -10.58
CA ASP A 47 -10.00 -21.82 -11.66
C ASP A 47 -11.48 -21.79 -11.28
N THR A 48 -11.79 -21.73 -9.97
CA THR A 48 -13.15 -21.63 -9.44
C THR A 48 -13.53 -20.19 -9.08
N ASP A 49 -12.56 -19.43 -8.56
CA ASP A 49 -12.79 -18.14 -7.94
C ASP A 49 -12.05 -17.04 -8.70
N TYR A 50 -12.81 -16.15 -9.35
CA TYR A 50 -12.26 -15.10 -10.21
C TYR A 50 -11.18 -14.24 -9.54
N PHE A 51 -11.38 -13.87 -8.27
CA PHE A 51 -10.45 -13.00 -7.53
C PHE A 51 -9.22 -13.74 -6.98
N ALA A 52 -9.25 -15.07 -6.91
CA ALA A 52 -8.08 -15.88 -6.57
C ALA A 52 -7.05 -15.91 -7.70
N ASN A 53 -7.48 -15.66 -8.94
CA ASN A 53 -6.57 -15.56 -10.08
C ASN A 53 -5.83 -14.21 -10.05
N LYS A 54 -4.51 -14.23 -9.77
CA LYS A 54 -3.66 -13.02 -9.74
C LYS A 54 -3.54 -12.28 -11.08
N ALA A 55 -3.99 -12.86 -12.19
CA ALA A 55 -4.02 -12.21 -13.50
C ALA A 55 -5.32 -11.42 -13.75
N ASN A 56 -6.26 -11.39 -12.80
CA ASN A 56 -7.51 -10.66 -12.99
C ASN A 56 -7.28 -9.13 -13.20
N PRO A 57 -8.14 -8.46 -14.00
CA PRO A 57 -8.09 -7.03 -14.27
C PRO A 57 -7.98 -6.11 -13.05
N LEU A 58 -8.69 -6.41 -11.94
CA LEU A 58 -8.59 -5.61 -10.71
C LEU A 58 -7.14 -5.60 -10.20
N ASN A 59 -6.48 -6.76 -10.18
CA ASN A 59 -5.10 -6.84 -9.74
C ASN A 59 -4.12 -6.16 -10.72
N VAL A 60 -4.22 -6.48 -12.00
CA VAL A 60 -3.25 -6.05 -13.02
C VAL A 60 -3.34 -4.55 -13.31
N LEU A 61 -4.56 -4.00 -13.38
CA LEU A 61 -4.78 -2.60 -13.74
C LEU A 61 -4.76 -1.67 -12.54
N PHE A 62 -5.33 -2.09 -11.40
CA PHE A 62 -5.51 -1.23 -10.23
C PHE A 62 -4.51 -1.53 -9.11
N ILE A 63 -4.56 -2.72 -8.52
CA ILE A 63 -3.82 -3.04 -7.29
C ILE A 63 -2.30 -2.87 -7.49
N LYS A 64 -1.74 -3.42 -8.57
CA LYS A 64 -0.31 -3.27 -8.89
C LYS A 64 0.13 -1.81 -9.12
N LYS A 65 -0.82 -0.91 -9.39
CA LYS A 65 -0.59 0.52 -9.66
C LYS A 65 -1.28 1.40 -8.61
N ALA A 66 -1.56 0.88 -7.42
CA ALA A 66 -2.46 1.51 -6.46
C ALA A 66 -2.05 2.94 -6.06
N TRP A 67 -0.76 3.16 -5.77
CA TRP A 67 -0.27 4.50 -5.41
C TRP A 67 -0.36 5.49 -6.58
N GLY A 68 -0.16 5.02 -7.81
CA GLY A 68 -0.28 5.84 -9.02
C GLY A 68 -1.70 6.34 -9.22
N TRP A 69 -2.70 5.45 -9.10
CA TRP A 69 -4.12 5.82 -9.19
C TRP A 69 -4.55 6.74 -8.04
N THR A 70 -4.11 6.43 -6.82
CA THR A 70 -4.36 7.26 -5.63
C THR A 70 -3.81 8.67 -5.82
N SER A 71 -2.58 8.79 -6.32
CA SER A 71 -1.96 10.08 -6.63
C SER A 71 -2.69 10.81 -7.75
N ALA A 72 -3.05 10.13 -8.84
CA ALA A 72 -3.73 10.75 -9.98
C ALA A 72 -5.08 11.37 -9.58
N VAL A 73 -5.89 10.62 -8.82
CA VAL A 73 -7.19 11.09 -8.34
C VAL A 73 -7.05 12.19 -7.29
N PHE A 74 -6.03 12.10 -6.43
CA PHE A 74 -5.68 13.18 -5.50
C PHE A 74 -5.33 14.48 -6.23
N PHE A 75 -4.41 14.43 -7.21
CA PHE A 75 -4.01 15.62 -7.96
C PHE A 75 -5.18 16.19 -8.77
N LEU A 76 -6.05 15.35 -9.34
CA LEU A 76 -7.27 15.80 -10.00
C LEU A 76 -8.20 16.57 -9.03
N LEU A 77 -8.39 16.05 -7.82
CA LEU A 77 -9.19 16.72 -6.78
C LEU A 77 -8.54 18.04 -6.32
N TRP A 78 -7.24 18.03 -6.06
CA TRP A 78 -6.51 19.22 -5.61
C TRP A 78 -6.45 20.31 -6.70
N LEU A 79 -6.19 19.95 -7.95
CA LEU A 79 -6.15 20.88 -9.09
C LEU A 79 -7.53 21.40 -9.49
N SER A 80 -8.60 20.65 -9.25
CA SER A 80 -9.98 21.10 -9.50
C SER A 80 -10.56 21.94 -8.35
N THR A 81 -9.88 22.01 -7.20
CA THR A 81 -10.24 22.86 -6.07
C THR A 81 -10.04 24.34 -6.44
N PRO A 82 -11.03 25.23 -6.21
CA PRO A 82 -10.89 26.68 -6.45
C PRO A 82 -9.65 27.27 -5.78
N SER A 83 -9.01 28.25 -6.42
CA SER A 83 -7.75 28.84 -5.94
C SER A 83 -7.88 29.43 -4.53
N GLN A 84 -9.05 29.97 -4.17
CA GLN A 84 -9.34 30.52 -2.85
C GLN A 84 -9.37 29.45 -1.74
N ALA A 85 -9.66 28.20 -2.09
CA ALA A 85 -9.76 27.07 -1.15
C ALA A 85 -8.55 26.12 -1.21
N ARG A 86 -7.64 26.33 -2.17
CA ARG A 86 -6.51 25.44 -2.43
C ARG A 86 -5.33 25.78 -1.52
N THR A 87 -4.94 24.82 -0.68
CA THR A 87 -3.78 24.97 0.22
C THR A 87 -2.69 23.94 -0.08
N LYS A 88 -1.49 24.16 0.50
CA LYS A 88 -0.33 23.27 0.35
C LYS A 88 -0.36 22.08 1.31
N GLN A 89 -1.20 22.12 2.34
CA GLN A 89 -1.28 21.06 3.36
C GLN A 89 -1.61 19.67 2.77
N PRO A 90 -2.62 19.52 1.88
CA PRO A 90 -2.86 18.26 1.15
C PRO A 90 -1.63 17.71 0.42
N LEU A 91 -0.85 18.58 -0.24
CA LEU A 91 0.36 18.18 -0.96
C LEU A 91 1.45 17.67 -0.01
N LEU A 92 1.60 18.32 1.15
CA LEU A 92 2.58 17.89 2.15
C LEU A 92 2.23 16.50 2.68
N LYS A 93 0.94 16.24 2.96
CA LYS A 93 0.47 14.91 3.39
C LYS A 93 0.73 13.84 2.31
N TRP A 94 0.43 14.14 1.05
CA TRP A 94 0.73 13.25 -0.07
C TRP A 94 2.23 12.96 -0.20
N ALA A 95 3.07 13.99 -0.06
CA ALA A 95 4.53 13.85 -0.13
C ALA A 95 5.05 12.97 1.02
N THR A 96 4.52 13.16 2.23
CA THR A 96 4.86 12.33 3.39
C THR A 96 4.46 10.88 3.19
N GLU A 97 3.25 10.58 2.73
CA GLU A 97 2.85 9.19 2.47
C GLU A 97 3.61 8.56 1.31
N SER A 98 3.92 9.33 0.27
CA SER A 98 4.80 8.87 -0.81
C SER A 98 6.18 8.49 -0.26
N LEU A 99 6.73 9.30 0.64
CA LEU A 99 8.00 9.00 1.31
C LEU A 99 7.88 7.74 2.18
N VAL A 100 6.82 7.60 2.97
CA VAL A 100 6.57 6.40 3.77
C VAL A 100 6.51 5.17 2.87
N TRP A 101 5.72 5.18 1.80
CA TRP A 101 5.66 4.09 0.85
C TRP A 101 7.04 3.76 0.27
N LEU A 102 7.80 4.77 -0.21
CA LEU A 102 9.14 4.58 -0.76
C LEU A 102 10.15 4.02 0.26
N VAL A 103 10.07 4.42 1.53
CA VAL A 103 10.94 3.88 2.60
C VAL A 103 10.68 2.38 2.79
N PHE A 104 9.42 1.97 2.78
CA PHE A 104 9.05 0.57 3.00
C PHE A 104 9.26 -0.32 1.78
N THR A 105 9.01 0.19 0.56
CA THR A 105 8.99 -0.63 -0.67
C THR A 105 10.11 -0.32 -1.65
N GLY A 106 10.80 0.81 -1.51
CA GLY A 106 11.88 1.27 -2.38
C GLY A 106 13.25 1.22 -1.70
N TRP A 107 14.29 1.59 -2.43
CA TRP A 107 15.65 1.67 -1.89
C TRP A 107 15.70 2.71 -0.76
N PHE A 108 16.18 2.32 0.42
CA PHE A 108 16.28 3.18 1.60
C PHE A 108 17.57 2.88 2.35
N PHE A 109 18.66 3.60 2.03
CA PHE A 109 20.01 3.34 2.56
C PHE A 109 20.43 1.87 2.36
N GLY A 110 20.12 1.31 1.19
CA GLY A 110 20.23 -0.12 0.89
C GLY A 110 18.87 -0.74 0.52
N PRO A 111 18.69 -2.07 0.73
CA PRO A 111 17.44 -2.77 0.42
C PRO A 111 16.23 -2.14 1.14
N PRO A 112 15.01 -2.28 0.58
CA PRO A 112 13.78 -1.80 1.21
C PRO A 112 13.63 -2.29 2.65
N VAL A 113 12.98 -1.49 3.51
CA VAL A 113 12.79 -1.85 4.92
C VAL A 113 12.04 -3.18 5.07
N LEU A 114 11.05 -3.45 4.21
CA LEU A 114 10.33 -4.73 4.24
C LEU A 114 11.23 -5.92 3.92
N GLU A 115 12.22 -5.77 3.03
CA GLU A 115 13.16 -6.86 2.73
C GLU A 115 14.12 -7.14 3.88
N ARG A 116 14.54 -6.09 4.58
CA ARG A 116 15.34 -6.23 5.81
C ARG A 116 14.55 -6.92 6.90
N LEU A 117 13.26 -6.60 7.03
CA LEU A 117 12.38 -7.25 7.98
C LEU A 117 12.23 -8.75 7.68
N ILE A 118 12.04 -9.12 6.40
CA ILE A 118 11.98 -10.53 6.00
C ILE A 118 13.27 -11.23 6.39
N LEU A 119 14.44 -10.67 6.06
CA LEU A 119 15.73 -11.25 6.45
C LEU A 119 15.89 -11.36 7.98
N ALA A 120 15.59 -10.29 8.72
CA ALA A 120 15.73 -10.24 10.18
C ALA A 120 14.80 -11.22 10.90
N SER A 121 13.69 -11.61 10.28
CA SER A 121 12.74 -12.58 10.80
C SER A 121 13.01 -14.02 10.34
N GLY A 122 14.22 -14.31 9.84
CA GLY A 122 14.63 -15.65 9.40
C GLY A 122 14.41 -15.93 7.92
N GLY A 123 14.23 -14.88 7.11
CA GLY A 123 14.05 -15.01 5.68
C GLY A 123 15.30 -15.54 4.97
N GLU A 124 15.06 -16.45 4.03
CA GLU A 124 16.09 -17.04 3.18
C GLU A 124 15.89 -16.56 1.75
N CYS A 125 16.99 -16.32 1.04
CA CYS A 125 16.96 -16.05 -0.38
C CYS A 125 16.86 -17.37 -1.13
N VAL A 126 15.82 -17.55 -1.95
CA VAL A 126 15.57 -18.82 -2.62
C VAL A 126 15.24 -18.64 -4.10
N ALA A 127 15.56 -19.66 -4.89
CA ALA A 127 15.16 -19.80 -6.28
C ALA A 127 14.35 -21.09 -6.46
N ALA A 128 13.14 -20.98 -7.01
CA ALA A 128 12.34 -22.14 -7.40
C ALA A 128 12.77 -22.62 -8.80
N LEU A 129 13.22 -23.86 -8.90
CA LEU A 129 13.59 -24.49 -10.17
C LEU A 129 12.34 -25.05 -10.86
N PRO A 130 12.36 -25.24 -12.20
CA PRO A 130 11.27 -25.89 -12.94
C PRO A 130 10.93 -27.30 -12.45
N SER A 131 11.88 -27.99 -11.84
CA SER A 131 11.68 -29.30 -11.21
C SER A 131 10.85 -29.26 -9.92
N GLY A 132 10.49 -28.07 -9.42
CA GLY A 132 9.82 -27.88 -8.13
C GLY A 132 10.77 -27.83 -6.93
N VAL A 133 12.08 -28.06 -7.13
CA VAL A 133 13.09 -27.93 -6.08
C VAL A 133 13.32 -26.45 -5.75
N VAL A 134 13.38 -26.14 -4.46
CA VAL A 134 13.73 -24.80 -3.97
C VAL A 134 15.18 -24.78 -3.53
N LEU A 135 16.00 -24.03 -4.26
CA LEU A 135 17.42 -23.86 -3.97
C LEU A 135 17.63 -22.63 -3.07
N SER A 136 18.43 -22.80 -2.02
CA SER A 136 18.85 -21.70 -1.16
C SER A 136 20.02 -20.97 -1.81
N ILE A 137 19.90 -19.65 -1.94
CA ILE A 137 20.85 -18.76 -2.60
C ILE A 137 21.41 -17.81 -1.56
N PRO A 138 22.67 -17.39 -1.66
CA PRO A 138 23.21 -16.34 -0.80
C PRO A 138 22.34 -15.06 -0.85
N SER A 139 22.12 -14.45 0.32
CA SER A 139 21.11 -13.40 0.49
C SER A 139 21.35 -12.15 -0.38
N GLU A 140 22.60 -11.86 -0.72
CA GLU A 140 23.02 -10.72 -1.53
C GLU A 140 22.31 -10.70 -2.88
N TYR A 141 22.09 -11.85 -3.53
CA TYR A 141 21.45 -11.93 -4.85
C TYR A 141 19.99 -11.47 -4.80
N CYS A 142 19.29 -11.72 -3.68
CA CYS A 142 17.93 -11.22 -3.47
C CYS A 142 17.91 -9.72 -3.21
N LEU A 143 18.93 -9.19 -2.51
CA LEU A 143 19.02 -7.77 -2.14
C LEU A 143 19.44 -6.90 -3.33
N THR A 144 20.33 -7.39 -4.18
CA THR A 144 20.76 -6.72 -5.42
C THR A 144 19.80 -6.94 -6.59
N LYS A 145 18.79 -7.80 -6.43
CA LYS A 145 17.85 -8.22 -7.50
C LYS A 145 18.56 -8.82 -8.72
N SER A 146 19.68 -9.51 -8.48
CA SER A 146 20.47 -10.15 -9.53
C SER A 146 19.68 -11.25 -10.22
N THR A 147 19.82 -11.35 -11.54
CA THR A 147 19.34 -12.51 -12.30
C THR A 147 20.40 -13.60 -12.27
N ILE A 148 20.01 -14.83 -11.96
CA ILE A 148 20.90 -15.99 -11.89
C ILE A 148 20.49 -17.05 -12.91
N SER A 149 21.47 -17.82 -13.39
CA SER A 149 21.29 -18.99 -14.25
C SER A 149 22.43 -19.99 -14.05
N PRO A 150 22.26 -21.28 -14.42
CA PRO A 150 23.35 -22.26 -14.36
C PRO A 150 24.59 -21.85 -15.16
N VAL A 151 24.41 -21.13 -16.28
CA VAL A 151 25.50 -20.68 -17.15
C VAL A 151 26.29 -19.53 -16.52
N THR A 152 25.60 -18.55 -15.92
CA THR A 152 26.23 -17.34 -15.36
C THR A 152 26.78 -17.57 -13.96
N HIS A 153 26.16 -18.48 -13.19
CA HIS A 153 26.47 -18.74 -11.79
C HIS A 153 26.55 -20.24 -11.50
N PRO A 154 27.42 -21.01 -12.19
CA PRO A 154 27.46 -22.47 -12.08
C PRO A 154 27.69 -22.97 -10.64
N ALA A 155 28.45 -22.22 -9.84
CA ALA A 155 28.70 -22.54 -8.44
C ALA A 155 27.42 -22.60 -7.58
N LEU A 156 26.39 -21.80 -7.88
CA LEU A 156 25.13 -21.82 -7.14
C LEU A 156 24.35 -23.12 -7.37
N PHE A 157 24.57 -23.78 -8.51
CA PHE A 157 23.82 -24.96 -8.93
C PHE A 157 24.62 -26.27 -8.80
N ALA A 158 25.85 -26.22 -8.28
CA ALA A 158 26.76 -27.37 -8.24
C ALA A 158 26.21 -28.58 -7.46
N ALA A 159 25.36 -28.35 -6.45
CA ALA A 159 24.70 -29.40 -5.67
C ALA A 159 23.36 -29.88 -6.25
N SER A 160 22.88 -29.29 -7.35
CA SER A 160 21.59 -29.64 -7.95
C SER A 160 21.74 -30.84 -8.88
N LEU A 161 21.02 -31.93 -8.58
CA LEU A 161 21.01 -33.16 -9.41
C LEU A 161 20.30 -32.97 -10.76
N VAL A 162 19.39 -32.00 -10.84
CA VAL A 162 18.64 -31.66 -12.07
C VAL A 162 18.86 -30.18 -12.33
N LEU A 163 19.61 -29.88 -13.39
CA LEU A 163 19.83 -28.52 -13.84
C LEU A 163 18.73 -28.12 -14.84
N PRO A 164 18.22 -26.88 -14.75
CA PRO A 164 17.33 -26.35 -15.78
C PRO A 164 18.11 -26.07 -17.07
N ASP A 165 17.37 -25.93 -18.17
CA ASP A 165 17.93 -25.63 -19.50
C ASP A 165 18.81 -24.37 -19.50
N SER A 166 19.74 -24.27 -20.44
CA SER A 166 20.72 -23.17 -20.52
C SER A 166 20.11 -21.78 -20.69
N GLU A 167 18.89 -21.69 -21.25
CA GLU A 167 18.15 -20.43 -21.43
C GLU A 167 17.41 -20.00 -20.16
N TRP A 168 17.27 -20.88 -19.17
CA TRP A 168 16.53 -20.59 -17.96
C TRP A 168 17.27 -19.57 -17.08
N HIS A 169 16.52 -18.56 -16.66
CA HIS A 169 17.00 -17.51 -15.79
C HIS A 169 15.91 -17.14 -14.79
N THR A 170 16.32 -16.78 -13.58
CA THR A 170 15.37 -16.35 -12.55
C THR A 170 15.96 -15.27 -11.66
N ARG A 171 15.10 -14.56 -10.95
CA ARG A 171 15.50 -13.67 -9.85
C ARG A 171 15.09 -14.33 -8.55
N PRO A 172 16.05 -14.69 -7.67
CA PRO A 172 15.70 -15.29 -6.40
C PRO A 172 14.94 -14.27 -5.54
N ARG A 173 14.13 -14.77 -4.61
CA ARG A 173 13.31 -13.95 -3.71
C ARG A 173 13.49 -14.36 -2.27
N LEU A 174 13.34 -13.40 -1.36
CA LEU A 174 13.29 -13.67 0.07
C LEU A 174 11.98 -14.35 0.42
N ARG A 175 12.08 -15.48 1.13
CA ARG A 175 10.97 -16.35 1.57
C ARG A 175 11.27 -16.92 2.96
N ARG A 176 10.34 -17.67 3.56
CA ARG A 176 10.41 -18.29 4.90
C ARG A 176 10.41 -17.33 6.10
N GLY A 177 10.76 -16.07 5.91
CA GLY A 177 10.63 -15.01 6.92
C GLY A 177 9.27 -14.31 6.87
N HIS A 178 9.08 -13.31 7.73
CA HIS A 178 7.84 -12.54 7.82
C HIS A 178 7.68 -11.55 6.65
N ASP A 179 6.90 -11.95 5.64
CA ASP A 179 6.58 -11.15 4.43
C ASP A 179 5.32 -10.30 4.63
N VAL A 180 5.47 -9.13 5.29
CA VAL A 180 4.39 -8.16 5.47
C VAL A 180 3.61 -7.95 4.17
N SER A 181 2.27 -7.99 4.24
CA SER A 181 1.45 -7.73 3.07
C SER A 181 1.57 -6.28 2.60
N GLY A 182 2.42 -6.06 1.60
CA GLY A 182 2.59 -4.76 0.94
C GLY A 182 1.30 -4.23 0.30
N HIS A 183 0.41 -5.13 -0.14
CA HIS A 183 -0.90 -4.77 -0.65
C HIS A 183 -1.80 -4.19 0.44
N VAL A 184 -1.95 -4.89 1.57
CA VAL A 184 -2.77 -4.41 2.68
C VAL A 184 -2.20 -3.11 3.24
N PHE A 185 -0.87 -3.00 3.37
CA PHE A 185 -0.16 -1.77 3.74
C PHE A 185 -0.56 -0.59 2.84
N LEU A 186 -0.34 -0.71 1.53
CA LEU A 186 -0.54 0.38 0.60
C LEU A 186 -2.02 0.74 0.42
N LEU A 187 -2.91 -0.25 0.38
CA LEU A 187 -4.35 -0.03 0.26
C LEU A 187 -4.91 0.66 1.51
N THR A 188 -4.47 0.25 2.70
CA THR A 188 -4.87 0.88 3.97
C THR A 188 -4.50 2.35 3.98
N MET A 189 -3.24 2.66 3.66
CA MET A 189 -2.76 4.04 3.60
C MET A 189 -3.54 4.84 2.54
N SER A 190 -3.73 4.28 1.33
CA SER A 190 -4.44 4.95 0.23
C SER A 190 -5.90 5.28 0.56
N ILE A 191 -6.62 4.35 1.19
CA ILE A 191 -8.02 4.54 1.60
C ILE A 191 -8.15 5.68 2.62
N LEU A 192 -7.33 5.65 3.67
CA LEU A 192 -7.37 6.65 4.74
C LEU A 192 -6.95 8.03 4.23
N PHE A 193 -5.94 8.09 3.37
CA PHE A 193 -5.48 9.31 2.72
C PHE A 193 -6.58 9.97 1.90
N LEU A 194 -7.20 9.22 0.97
CA LEU A 194 -8.25 9.75 0.11
C LEU A 194 -9.45 10.23 0.91
N ALA A 195 -9.83 9.51 1.99
CA ALA A 195 -10.88 9.95 2.91
C ALA A 195 -10.52 11.25 3.65
N ASP A 196 -9.26 11.42 4.09
CA ASP A 196 -8.80 12.67 4.70
C ASP A 196 -8.78 13.83 3.70
N GLN A 197 -8.41 13.58 2.44
CA GLN A 197 -8.44 14.60 1.38
C GLN A 197 -9.87 15.07 1.10
N LEU A 198 -10.83 14.14 1.00
CA LEU A 198 -12.24 14.48 0.82
C LEU A 198 -12.75 15.33 1.99
N ARG A 199 -12.44 14.94 3.23
CA ARG A 199 -12.83 15.72 4.42
C ARG A 199 -12.23 17.13 4.40
N SER A 200 -10.93 17.24 4.16
CA SER A 200 -10.17 18.49 4.27
C SER A 200 -10.51 19.49 3.16
N ILE A 201 -10.72 19.01 1.94
CA ILE A 201 -10.96 19.86 0.77
C ILE A 201 -12.45 20.21 0.69
N SER A 202 -13.35 19.24 0.90
CA SER A 202 -14.81 19.49 0.75
C SER A 202 -15.34 20.48 1.76
N SER A 203 -14.76 20.58 2.96
CA SER A 203 -15.17 21.56 3.96
C SER A 203 -14.87 23.02 3.56
N ARG A 204 -14.05 23.25 2.52
CA ARG A 204 -13.59 24.59 2.10
C ARG A 204 -14.24 25.08 0.81
N VAL A 205 -14.93 24.20 0.09
CA VAL A 205 -15.51 24.51 -1.22
C VAL A 205 -16.98 24.87 -1.09
N GLN A 206 -17.32 26.13 -1.33
CA GLN A 206 -18.70 26.62 -1.26
C GLN A 206 -19.46 26.47 -2.60
N LYS A 207 -18.76 26.66 -3.73
CA LYS A 207 -19.34 26.60 -5.09
C LYS A 207 -18.53 25.63 -5.95
N PRO A 208 -18.89 24.33 -5.98
CA PRO A 208 -18.12 23.32 -6.70
C PRO A 208 -18.35 23.40 -8.22
N SER A 209 -17.25 23.44 -8.98
CA SER A 209 -17.28 23.30 -10.44
C SER A 209 -17.68 21.88 -10.86
N LEU A 210 -18.06 21.68 -12.12
CA LEU A 210 -18.35 20.34 -12.66
C LEU A 210 -17.13 19.41 -12.53
N LEU A 211 -15.93 19.93 -12.86
CA LEU A 211 -14.69 19.18 -12.75
C LEU A 211 -14.40 18.76 -11.30
N TYR A 212 -14.65 19.64 -10.33
CA TYR A 212 -14.50 19.31 -8.91
C TYR A 212 -15.45 18.18 -8.49
N ARG A 213 -16.73 18.24 -8.89
CA ARG A 213 -17.70 17.18 -8.59
C ARG A 213 -17.28 15.84 -9.21
N LEU A 214 -16.78 15.86 -10.45
CA LEU A 214 -16.24 14.68 -11.10
C LEU A 214 -15.03 14.12 -10.34
N ALA A 215 -14.12 14.98 -9.89
CA ALA A 215 -12.95 14.58 -9.12
C ALA A 215 -13.33 13.94 -7.77
N VAL A 216 -14.31 14.51 -7.06
CA VAL A 216 -14.87 13.93 -5.83
C VAL A 216 -15.49 12.55 -6.10
N ASN A 217 -16.28 12.40 -7.17
CA ASN A 217 -16.88 11.12 -7.53
C ASN A 217 -15.82 10.07 -7.88
N MET A 218 -14.79 10.44 -8.65
CA MET A 218 -13.66 9.55 -8.96
C MET A 218 -12.89 9.13 -7.72
N ASN A 219 -12.74 10.02 -6.75
CA ASN A 219 -12.17 9.73 -5.44
C ASN A 219 -12.99 8.69 -4.66
N MET A 220 -14.30 8.90 -4.56
CA MET A 220 -15.21 7.94 -3.91
C MET A 220 -15.23 6.57 -4.60
N VAL A 221 -15.24 6.54 -5.93
CA VAL A 221 -15.17 5.30 -6.72
C VAL A 221 -13.85 4.57 -6.45
N LEU A 222 -12.72 5.30 -6.44
CA LEU A 222 -11.42 4.69 -6.20
C LEU A 222 -11.30 4.14 -4.77
N ILE A 223 -11.85 4.84 -3.76
CA ILE A 223 -11.98 4.30 -2.39
C ILE A 223 -12.75 2.97 -2.41
N GLY A 224 -13.88 2.90 -3.13
CA GLY A 224 -14.65 1.66 -3.29
C GLY A 224 -13.85 0.53 -3.93
N ILE A 225 -13.06 0.83 -4.96
CA ILE A 225 -12.14 -0.13 -5.59
C ILE A 225 -11.09 -0.62 -4.58
N TRP A 226 -10.54 0.26 -3.73
CA TRP A 226 -9.60 -0.13 -2.68
C TRP A 226 -10.22 -0.97 -1.57
N PHE A 227 -11.49 -0.73 -1.22
CA PHE A 227 -12.23 -1.62 -0.34
C PHE A 227 -12.38 -3.02 -0.93
N LEU A 228 -12.79 -3.11 -2.21
CA LEU A 228 -12.89 -4.39 -2.91
C LEU A 228 -11.53 -5.10 -2.97
N ALA A 229 -10.46 -4.37 -3.33
CA ALA A 229 -9.10 -4.90 -3.36
C ALA A 229 -8.62 -5.39 -1.98
N SER A 230 -8.98 -4.68 -0.91
CA SER A 230 -8.66 -5.08 0.47
C SER A 230 -9.41 -6.35 0.85
N LEU A 231 -10.68 -6.46 0.49
CA LEU A 231 -11.49 -7.66 0.70
C LEU A 231 -10.90 -8.86 -0.05
N THR A 232 -10.64 -8.76 -1.35
CA THR A 232 -10.10 -9.87 -2.14
C THR A 232 -8.72 -10.28 -1.67
N THR A 233 -7.87 -9.32 -1.28
CA THR A 233 -6.57 -9.62 -0.68
C THR A 233 -6.75 -10.36 0.65
N SER A 234 -7.65 -9.90 1.52
CA SER A 234 -7.90 -10.54 2.81
C SER A 234 -8.48 -11.94 2.71
N VAL A 235 -9.23 -12.26 1.65
CA VAL A 235 -9.81 -13.59 1.43
C VAL A 235 -8.81 -14.55 0.80
N TYR A 236 -8.05 -14.15 -0.23
CA TYR A 236 -7.29 -15.10 -1.06
C TYR A 236 -5.77 -15.08 -0.86
N PHE A 237 -5.18 -13.97 -0.42
CA PHE A 237 -3.71 -13.81 -0.47
C PHE A 237 -3.14 -13.44 0.88
N HIS A 238 -1.89 -13.80 1.12
CA HIS A 238 -1.16 -13.59 2.35
C HIS A 238 -1.69 -14.39 3.55
N SER A 239 -0.81 -14.75 4.48
CA SER A 239 -1.20 -15.32 5.76
C SER A 239 -1.91 -14.27 6.64
N PRO A 240 -2.68 -14.69 7.65
CA PRO A 240 -3.32 -13.77 8.59
C PRO A 240 -2.34 -12.78 9.25
N PHE A 241 -1.14 -13.24 9.60
CA PHE A 241 -0.15 -12.41 10.27
C PHE A 241 0.51 -11.40 9.32
N GLU A 242 0.77 -11.79 8.07
CA GLU A 242 1.23 -10.89 7.01
C GLU A 242 0.22 -9.77 6.74
N LYS A 243 -1.09 -10.09 6.69
CA LYS A 243 -2.18 -9.10 6.56
C LYS A 243 -2.23 -8.15 7.74
N PHE A 244 -2.19 -8.69 8.96
CA PHE A 244 -2.30 -7.91 10.20
C PHE A 244 -1.17 -6.88 10.32
N THR A 245 0.08 -7.31 10.12
CA THR A 245 1.23 -6.40 10.17
C THR A 245 1.23 -5.37 9.03
N GLY A 246 0.79 -5.76 7.82
CA GLY A 246 0.58 -4.82 6.71
C GLY A 246 -0.44 -3.74 7.06
N TYR A 247 -1.57 -4.13 7.66
CA TYR A 247 -2.61 -3.21 8.13
C TYR A 247 -2.08 -2.23 9.20
N LEU A 248 -1.37 -2.73 10.21
CA LEU A 248 -0.77 -1.87 11.25
C LEU A 248 0.23 -0.86 10.67
N LEU A 249 1.09 -1.30 9.74
CA LEU A 249 2.02 -0.38 9.06
C LEU A 249 1.28 0.64 8.20
N GLY A 250 0.16 0.27 7.58
CA GLY A 250 -0.66 1.18 6.77
C GLY A 250 -1.30 2.27 7.63
N ILE A 251 -1.82 1.89 8.80
CA ILE A 251 -2.34 2.84 9.80
C ILE A 251 -1.21 3.74 10.31
N ALA A 252 -0.06 3.16 10.68
CA ALA A 252 1.06 3.92 11.20
C ALA A 252 1.58 4.94 10.16
N GLY A 253 1.68 4.53 8.90
CA GLY A 253 2.04 5.40 7.78
C GLY A 253 1.09 6.59 7.62
N PHE A 254 -0.22 6.33 7.65
CA PHE A 254 -1.23 7.38 7.63
C PHE A 254 -1.20 8.26 8.89
N ALA A 255 -0.95 7.69 10.08
CA ALA A 255 -0.94 8.43 11.34
C ALA A 255 0.13 9.53 11.36
N ILE A 256 1.23 9.36 10.62
CA ILE A 256 2.26 10.40 10.45
C ILE A 256 1.63 11.67 9.86
N THR A 257 0.72 11.57 8.88
CA THR A 257 0.07 12.75 8.28
C THR A 257 -0.94 13.45 9.19
N GLN A 258 -1.23 12.86 10.35
CA GLN A 258 -2.14 13.42 11.35
C GLN A 258 -1.41 14.17 12.47
N LEU A 259 -0.06 14.18 12.45
CA LEU A 259 0.76 14.91 13.41
C LEU A 259 0.47 16.42 13.39
N PRO A 260 0.69 17.14 14.52
CA PRO A 260 0.42 18.57 14.63
C PRO A 260 1.09 19.44 13.56
N LEU A 261 2.24 19.01 13.04
CA LEU A 261 2.98 19.71 11.98
C LEU A 261 2.16 19.87 10.68
N PHE A 262 1.16 19.00 10.47
CA PHE A 262 0.27 19.08 9.34
C PHE A 262 -1.01 19.84 9.65
N ARG A 263 -1.23 20.38 10.85
CA ARG A 263 -2.39 21.25 11.13
C ARG A 263 -2.07 22.64 10.60
N GLU A 264 -2.95 23.20 9.76
CA GLU A 264 -2.83 24.61 9.39
C GLU A 264 -3.00 25.45 10.65
N THR A 265 -1.96 26.19 11.02
CA THR A 265 -2.05 27.24 12.02
C THR A 265 -3.08 28.23 11.50
N THR A 266 -4.23 28.31 12.15
CA THR A 266 -5.14 29.43 11.93
C THR A 266 -4.31 30.67 12.25
N ALA A 267 -3.90 31.42 11.22
CA ALA A 267 -3.21 32.67 11.42
C ALA A 267 -4.10 33.49 12.34
N THR A 268 -3.62 33.71 13.57
CA THR A 268 -4.21 34.60 14.54
C THR A 268 -4.43 35.90 13.80
N SER A 269 -5.70 36.28 13.59
CA SER A 269 -6.02 37.62 13.10
C SER A 269 -5.26 38.61 13.98
N PRO A 270 -4.52 39.58 13.42
CA PRO A 270 -3.96 40.65 14.22
C PRO A 270 -5.15 41.30 14.93
N SER A 271 -5.14 41.27 16.27
CA SER A 271 -6.02 42.11 17.07
C SER A 271 -5.84 43.55 16.58
N THR A 272 -6.89 44.10 16.00
CA THR A 272 -6.96 45.51 15.64
C THR A 272 -6.69 46.31 16.92
N PRO A 273 -5.75 47.25 16.95
CA PRO A 273 -5.54 48.07 18.14
C PRO A 273 -6.80 48.92 18.34
N ASP A 274 -7.34 48.83 19.55
CA ASP A 274 -8.47 49.62 20.02
C ASP A 274 -8.06 51.10 19.99
N ASN A 275 -8.44 51.81 18.91
CA ASN A 275 -8.35 53.26 18.84
C ASN A 275 -9.57 53.84 19.57
N SER A 276 -9.57 53.78 20.91
CA SER A 276 -10.42 54.64 21.71
C SER A 276 -9.75 56.01 21.83
N VAL A 277 -10.03 56.86 20.84
CA VAL A 277 -9.91 58.31 20.94
C VAL A 277 -10.89 58.77 22.02
N SER A 278 -10.37 59.16 23.19
CA SER A 278 -11.08 59.97 24.17
C SER A 278 -10.45 61.36 24.13
N GLY A 279 -11.06 62.23 23.32
CA GLY A 279 -10.86 63.66 23.36
C GLY A 279 -12.09 64.33 23.96
N ALA A 280 -11.84 65.19 24.94
CA ALA A 280 -12.63 66.34 25.39
C ALA A 280 -14.09 66.11 25.83
N GLN A 281 -14.32 66.22 27.14
CA GLN A 281 -14.86 67.44 27.78
C GLN A 281 -14.52 67.44 29.27
#